data_AF-A0A9R1CQ77-F1
#
_entry.id   AF-A0A9R1CQ77-F1
#
_cell.length_a   1.000
_cell.length_b   1.000
_cell.length_c   1.000
_cell.angle_alpha   90.00
_cell.angle_beta   90.00
_cell.angle_gamma   90.00
#
_symmetry.space_group_name_H-M   'P 1'
#
loop_
_entity.id
_entity.type
_entity.pdbx_description
1 polymer ?
#
loop_
_entity_poly.entity_id
_entity_poly.type
_entity_poly.pdbx_seq_one_letter_code
_entity_poly.pdbx_strand_id
1 'polypeptide(L)'
;MRRFAGGHFCVPPTEAHKYSPPERDAVTDANEWFLGNHDHLQDLGIAIEAQREGYVRLSLPHEDSLTNPGSGVIQGGVVATLIDHAAGAAIRTTLEAPRTQTHATTELNVSYLRPATADLTAEATVVRSGRTRGVVSIEVTAETPDGPKEIAVGRVALFLEPEDTEANAETGTETEAEGEAESEAEKETETRTGTGTGTERE
;
A
#
# COMPACT_ATOMS: atom_id res chain seq x y z
N MET A 1 39.12 21.64 -25.86
CA MET A 1 38.66 21.16 -24.53
C MET A 1 37.23 21.64 -24.32
N ARG A 2 36.24 20.76 -24.50
CA ARG A 2 34.82 21.09 -24.25
C ARG A 2 34.42 20.52 -22.89
N ARG A 3 33.95 21.38 -22.00
CA ARG A 3 33.43 21.05 -20.67
C ARG A 3 32.05 20.42 -20.83
N PHE A 4 31.83 19.26 -20.20
CA PHE A 4 30.49 18.69 -20.03
C PHE A 4 29.84 19.37 -18.83
N ALA A 5 28.77 20.13 -19.09
CA ALA A 5 27.91 20.70 -18.06
C ALA A 5 26.88 19.66 -17.63
N GLY A 6 26.63 19.58 -16.32
CA GLY A 6 25.80 18.58 -15.67
C GLY A 6 24.34 18.60 -16.12
N GLY A 7 23.81 17.41 -16.40
CA GLY A 7 22.38 17.18 -16.50
C GLY A 7 21.80 16.96 -15.10
N HIS A 8 21.02 17.93 -14.62
CA HIS A 8 20.06 17.69 -13.55
C HIS A 8 18.94 16.82 -14.13
N PHE A 9 18.75 15.64 -13.57
CA PHE A 9 17.61 14.78 -13.89
C PHE A 9 16.40 15.33 -13.11
N CYS A 10 15.61 16.18 -13.73
CA CYS A 10 14.35 16.68 -13.18
C CYS A 10 13.26 15.67 -13.51
N VAL A 11 12.82 14.90 -12.52
CA VAL A 11 11.59 14.09 -12.65
C VAL A 11 10.43 15.08 -12.53
N PRO A 12 9.54 15.20 -13.54
CA PRO A 12 8.39 16.08 -13.43
C PRO A 12 7.43 15.56 -12.35
N PRO A 13 6.73 16.45 -11.61
CA PRO A 13 5.71 16.02 -10.66
C PRO A 13 4.54 15.38 -11.44
N THR A 14 4.22 14.13 -11.15
CA THR A 14 3.00 13.47 -11.63
C THR A 14 1.81 14.05 -10.85
N GLU A 15 0.84 14.59 -11.58
CA GLU A 15 -0.38 15.16 -10.99
C GLU A 15 -1.11 14.15 -10.11
N ALA A 16 -1.48 14.58 -8.91
CA ALA A 16 -2.33 13.81 -8.02
C ALA A 16 -3.73 13.67 -8.62
N HIS A 17 -4.17 12.44 -8.88
CA HIS A 17 -5.57 12.15 -9.20
C HIS A 17 -6.31 11.57 -8.00
N LYS A 18 -7.49 12.17 -7.77
CA LYS A 18 -8.39 12.03 -6.64
C LYS A 18 -9.00 10.63 -6.59
N TYR A 19 -8.76 9.92 -5.50
CA TYR A 19 -9.56 8.77 -5.09
C TYR A 19 -9.85 8.84 -3.60
N SER A 20 -11.13 8.68 -3.23
CA SER A 20 -11.61 8.57 -1.85
C SER A 20 -12.32 7.22 -1.73
N PRO A 21 -11.74 6.22 -1.04
CA PRO A 21 -12.41 4.94 -0.78
C PRO A 21 -13.32 4.99 0.46
N PRO A 22 -14.36 4.15 0.50
CA PRO A 22 -15.35 4.09 1.59
C PRO A 22 -14.82 3.31 2.80
N GLU A 23 -15.31 3.67 3.99
CA GLU A 23 -14.97 3.11 5.30
C GLU A 23 -14.86 1.58 5.32
N ARG A 24 -13.62 1.07 5.28
CA ARG A 24 -13.21 -0.24 5.81
C ARG A 24 -11.88 -0.06 6.53
N ASP A 25 -11.63 -0.88 7.56
CA ASP A 25 -10.45 -0.80 8.46
C ASP A 25 -9.23 -0.21 7.75
N ALA A 26 -8.72 0.94 8.22
CA ALA A 26 -7.73 1.78 7.51
C ALA A 26 -6.48 1.03 7.00
N VAL A 27 -6.17 -0.13 7.60
CA VAL A 27 -5.11 -1.05 7.17
C VAL A 27 -5.43 -1.74 5.84
N THR A 28 -6.67 -2.21 5.66
CA THR A 28 -7.13 -2.88 4.44
C THR A 28 -6.96 -1.97 3.24
N ASP A 29 -7.46 -0.74 3.38
CA ASP A 29 -7.37 0.30 2.37
C ASP A 29 -5.93 0.66 2.01
N ALA A 30 -5.00 0.60 2.96
CA ALA A 30 -3.60 0.97 2.72
C ALA A 30 -2.84 -0.05 1.86
N ASN A 31 -3.00 -1.34 2.15
CA ASN A 31 -2.34 -2.40 1.38
C ASN A 31 -2.98 -2.56 -0.01
N GLU A 32 -4.31 -2.49 -0.11
CA GLU A 32 -5.02 -2.51 -1.39
C GLU A 32 -4.62 -1.31 -2.26
N TRP A 33 -4.53 -0.11 -1.67
CA TRP A 33 -4.05 1.06 -2.38
C TRP A 33 -2.61 0.89 -2.86
N PHE A 34 -1.71 0.37 -2.02
CA PHE A 34 -0.31 0.17 -2.39
C PHE A 34 -0.19 -0.79 -3.58
N LEU A 35 -0.85 -1.95 -3.51
CA LEU A 35 -0.86 -2.93 -4.59
C LEU A 35 -1.51 -2.35 -5.87
N GLY A 36 -2.62 -1.62 -5.71
CA GLY A 36 -3.34 -0.93 -6.78
C GLY A 36 -2.57 0.19 -7.49
N ASN A 37 -1.49 0.69 -6.90
CA ASN A 37 -0.64 1.76 -7.46
C ASN A 37 0.79 1.28 -7.75
N HIS A 38 1.04 -0.03 -7.81
CA HIS A 38 2.36 -0.60 -8.03
C HIS A 38 2.39 -1.52 -9.24
N ASP A 39 2.55 -0.95 -10.44
CA ASP A 39 2.51 -1.64 -11.74
C ASP A 39 3.26 -2.98 -11.73
N HIS A 40 4.50 -3.00 -11.25
CA HIS A 40 5.30 -4.22 -11.20
C HIS A 40 4.65 -5.36 -10.38
N LEU A 41 3.99 -5.07 -9.25
CA LEU A 41 3.36 -6.11 -8.43
C LEU A 41 2.05 -6.62 -9.07
N GLN A 42 1.35 -5.75 -9.79
CA GLN A 42 0.17 -6.13 -10.57
C GLN A 42 0.54 -7.01 -11.76
N ASP A 43 1.63 -6.69 -12.45
CA ASP A 43 2.13 -7.50 -13.57
C ASP A 43 2.53 -8.91 -13.14
N LEU A 44 2.92 -9.10 -11.86
CA LEU A 44 3.19 -10.41 -11.29
C LEU A 44 1.91 -11.18 -10.90
N GLY A 45 0.75 -10.52 -10.86
CA GLY A 45 -0.51 -11.12 -10.44
C GLY A 45 -0.64 -11.35 -8.94
N ILE A 46 0.15 -10.64 -8.11
CA ILE A 46 0.07 -10.79 -6.65
C ILE A 46 -1.28 -10.27 -6.15
N ALA A 47 -1.94 -11.03 -5.28
CA ALA A 47 -3.19 -10.62 -4.64
C ALA A 47 -3.16 -10.79 -3.12
N ILE A 48 -3.95 -9.98 -2.42
CA ILE A 48 -4.14 -10.06 -0.97
C ILE A 48 -5.32 -10.99 -0.69
N GLU A 49 -5.06 -12.11 -0.01
CA GLU A 49 -6.08 -13.10 0.35
C GLU A 49 -6.67 -12.83 1.73
N ALA A 50 -5.82 -12.41 2.68
CA ALA A 50 -6.23 -12.06 4.04
C ALA A 50 -5.24 -11.09 4.67
N GLN A 51 -5.73 -10.24 5.55
CA GLN A 51 -4.90 -9.34 6.34
C GLN A 51 -5.54 -9.03 7.69
N ARG A 52 -4.70 -8.83 8.69
CA ARG A 52 -5.06 -8.37 10.05
C ARG A 52 -3.81 -7.76 10.69
N GLU A 53 -3.94 -7.17 11.87
CA GLU A 53 -2.79 -6.62 12.58
C GLU A 53 -1.67 -7.67 12.73
N GLY A 54 -0.48 -7.29 12.26
CA GLY A 54 0.74 -8.10 12.27
C GLY A 54 0.76 -9.27 11.30
N TYR A 55 -0.21 -9.43 10.39
CA TYR A 55 -0.28 -10.59 9.49
C TYR A 55 -0.90 -10.28 8.14
N VAL A 56 -0.32 -10.86 7.08
CA VAL A 56 -0.87 -10.85 5.72
C VAL A 56 -0.67 -12.21 5.06
N ARG A 57 -1.65 -12.64 4.27
CA ARG A 57 -1.59 -13.76 3.34
C ARG A 57 -1.72 -13.24 1.91
N LEU A 58 -0.72 -13.52 1.09
CA LEU A 58 -0.72 -13.18 -0.33
C LEU A 58 -0.75 -14.44 -1.20
N SER A 59 -1.30 -14.32 -2.39
CA SER A 59 -1.22 -15.32 -3.46
C SER A 59 -0.38 -14.80 -4.63
N LEU A 60 0.25 -15.73 -5.36
CA LEU A 60 0.95 -15.47 -6.62
C LEU A 60 0.63 -16.63 -7.57
N PRO A 61 0.06 -16.36 -8.75
CA PRO A 61 -0.24 -17.40 -9.73
C PRO A 61 1.04 -17.96 -10.34
N HIS A 62 0.99 -19.23 -10.74
CA HIS A 62 1.99 -19.83 -11.60
C HIS A 62 1.68 -19.50 -13.06
N GLU A 63 2.56 -18.71 -13.67
CA GLU A 63 2.47 -18.38 -15.09
C GLU A 63 3.82 -18.58 -15.78
N ASP A 64 3.79 -19.02 -17.04
CA ASP A 64 4.99 -19.25 -17.84
C ASP A 64 5.91 -18.01 -17.91
N SER A 65 5.32 -16.82 -17.93
CA SER A 65 6.00 -15.51 -17.90
C SER A 65 6.88 -15.31 -16.66
N LEU A 66 6.53 -15.97 -15.54
CA LEU A 66 7.22 -15.87 -14.26
C LEU A 66 8.27 -16.97 -14.06
N THR A 67 8.34 -17.95 -14.98
CA THR A 67 9.23 -19.12 -14.84
C THR A 67 10.59 -18.91 -15.48
N ASN A 68 11.56 -19.73 -15.06
CA ASN A 68 12.80 -19.89 -15.82
C ASN A 68 12.52 -20.70 -17.09
N PRO A 69 12.96 -20.23 -18.28
CA PRO A 69 12.68 -20.89 -19.55
C PRO A 69 12.99 -22.40 -19.54
N GLY A 70 12.00 -23.21 -19.91
CA GLY A 70 12.14 -24.66 -20.04
C GLY A 70 12.11 -25.46 -18.74
N SER A 71 12.00 -24.82 -17.58
CA SER A 71 11.93 -25.51 -16.27
C SER A 71 10.53 -25.62 -15.69
N GLY A 72 9.64 -24.67 -16.02
CA GLY A 72 8.35 -24.51 -15.34
C GLY A 72 8.49 -24.07 -13.87
N VAL A 73 9.68 -23.68 -13.42
CA VAL A 73 9.94 -23.21 -12.05
C VAL A 73 9.91 -21.69 -12.01
N ILE A 74 9.07 -21.11 -11.15
CA ILE A 74 9.02 -19.66 -10.92
C ILE A 74 10.42 -19.15 -10.58
N GLN A 75 10.82 -18.04 -11.19
CA GLN A 75 12.13 -17.43 -10.96
C GLN A 75 12.30 -17.09 -9.48
N GLY A 76 13.48 -17.39 -8.93
CA GLY A 76 13.76 -17.10 -7.51
C GLY A 76 13.56 -15.62 -7.17
N GLY A 77 13.88 -14.72 -8.10
CA GLY A 77 13.63 -13.28 -7.93
C GLY A 77 12.15 -12.94 -7.72
N VAL A 78 11.23 -13.62 -8.40
CA VAL A 78 9.78 -13.41 -8.22
C VAL A 78 9.34 -13.89 -6.84
N VAL A 79 9.85 -15.03 -6.37
CA VAL A 79 9.58 -15.52 -5.01
C VAL A 79 10.15 -14.55 -3.95
N ALA A 80 11.33 -13.98 -4.20
CA ALA A 80 11.91 -12.96 -3.32
C ALA A 80 11.06 -11.69 -3.30
N THR A 81 10.54 -11.24 -4.44
CA THR A 81 9.60 -10.11 -4.53
C THR A 81 8.31 -10.38 -3.76
N LEU A 82 7.74 -11.59 -3.88
CA LEU A 82 6.55 -11.98 -3.11
C LEU A 82 6.82 -11.91 -1.59
N ILE A 83 7.97 -12.41 -1.13
CA ILE A 83 8.38 -12.35 0.28
C ILE A 83 8.56 -10.90 0.75
N ASP A 84 9.25 -10.07 -0.03
CA ASP A 84 9.48 -8.66 0.31
C ASP A 84 8.17 -7.88 0.40
N HIS A 85 7.28 -8.07 -0.58
CA HIS A 85 5.97 -7.42 -0.57
C HIS A 85 5.09 -7.91 0.60
N ALA A 86 5.06 -9.22 0.88
CA ALA A 86 4.34 -9.76 2.03
C ALA A 86 4.86 -9.16 3.35
N ALA A 87 6.17 -8.94 3.46
CA ALA A 87 6.76 -8.31 4.64
C ALA A 87 6.34 -6.84 4.80
N GLY A 88 6.42 -6.05 3.72
CA GLY A 88 5.97 -4.66 3.71
C GLY A 88 4.48 -4.53 4.03
N ALA A 89 3.66 -5.38 3.43
CA ALA A 89 2.21 -5.40 3.68
C ALA A 89 1.90 -5.76 5.14
N ALA A 90 2.58 -6.77 5.71
CA ALA A 90 2.39 -7.16 7.10
C ALA A 90 2.86 -6.10 8.09
N ILE A 91 4.03 -5.46 7.90
CA ILE A 91 4.50 -4.43 8.83
C ILE A 91 3.60 -3.19 8.79
N ARG A 92 3.08 -2.84 7.60
CA ARG A 92 2.14 -1.72 7.40
C ARG A 92 0.89 -1.84 8.28
N THR A 93 0.42 -3.07 8.53
CA THR A 93 -0.74 -3.32 9.40
C THR A 93 -0.52 -2.94 10.87
N THR A 94 0.72 -2.69 11.28
CA THR A 94 1.09 -2.34 12.66
C THR A 94 1.46 -0.87 12.84
N LEU A 95 1.39 -0.08 11.76
CA LEU A 95 1.73 1.33 11.75
C LEU A 95 0.54 2.17 12.21
N GLU A 96 0.81 3.28 12.89
CA GLU A 96 -0.22 4.20 13.38
C GLU A 96 -0.90 4.94 12.22
N ALA A 97 -0.11 5.34 11.20
CA ALA A 97 -0.63 5.87 9.94
C ALA A 97 -0.25 4.99 8.71
N PRO A 98 -0.95 3.86 8.46
CA PRO A 98 -0.62 2.89 7.40
C PRO A 98 -0.45 3.44 5.97
N ARG A 99 -1.14 4.55 5.63
CA ARG A 99 -1.10 5.16 4.30
C ARG A 99 0.03 6.16 4.11
N THR A 100 0.49 6.81 5.18
CA THR A 100 1.43 7.94 5.11
C THR A 100 2.77 7.62 5.74
N GLN A 101 2.81 6.78 6.78
CA GLN A 101 4.05 6.32 7.37
C GLN A 101 4.76 5.35 6.43
N THR A 102 6.00 5.68 6.08
CA THR A 102 6.78 4.88 5.13
C THR A 102 7.69 3.87 5.85
N HIS A 103 8.10 2.86 5.10
CA HIS A 103 9.08 1.88 5.52
C HIS A 103 9.92 1.45 4.33
N ALA A 104 11.14 1.01 4.62
CA ALA A 104 12.09 0.55 3.61
C ALA A 104 12.73 -0.76 4.03
N THR A 105 12.84 -1.70 3.09
CA THR A 105 13.58 -2.95 3.31
C THR A 105 15.06 -2.65 3.49
N THR A 106 15.63 -3.15 4.60
CA THR A 106 17.05 -2.99 4.94
C THR A 106 17.83 -4.30 4.90
N GLU A 107 17.13 -5.42 5.07
CA GLU A 107 17.67 -6.77 4.95
C GLU A 107 16.56 -7.67 4.42
N LEU A 108 16.90 -8.51 3.44
CA LEU A 108 16.03 -9.58 2.94
C LEU A 108 16.85 -10.87 2.89
N ASN A 109 16.42 -11.88 3.63
CA ASN A 109 16.92 -13.23 3.50
C ASN A 109 15.84 -14.14 2.92
N VAL A 110 16.23 -14.97 1.95
CA VAL A 110 15.37 -16.00 1.36
C VAL A 110 16.13 -17.32 1.33
N SER A 111 15.52 -18.37 1.88
CA SER A 111 15.99 -19.74 1.76
C SER A 111 15.02 -20.53 0.89
N TYR A 112 15.47 -20.97 -0.29
CA TYR A 112 14.70 -21.79 -1.21
C TYR A 112 14.84 -23.26 -0.83
N LEU A 113 13.72 -23.91 -0.53
CA LEU A 113 13.67 -25.27 -0.03
C LEU A 113 13.27 -26.25 -1.12
N ARG A 114 12.37 -25.84 -2.02
CA ARG A 114 11.83 -26.66 -3.12
C ARG A 114 11.56 -25.81 -4.38
N PRO A 115 11.49 -26.43 -5.57
CA PRO A 115 11.09 -25.74 -6.79
C PRO A 115 9.64 -25.23 -6.73
N ALA A 116 9.44 -23.96 -7.03
CA ALA A 116 8.12 -23.32 -7.16
C ALA A 116 7.47 -23.68 -8.51
N THR A 117 6.62 -24.71 -8.53
CA THR A 117 6.04 -25.30 -9.76
C THR A 117 4.51 -25.24 -9.81
N ALA A 118 3.90 -24.50 -8.88
CA ALA A 118 2.47 -24.27 -8.76
C ALA A 118 2.25 -22.88 -8.14
N ASP A 119 0.99 -22.46 -8.05
CA ASP A 119 0.60 -21.22 -7.38
C ASP A 119 1.18 -21.17 -5.96
N LEU A 120 1.69 -19.99 -5.59
CA LEU A 120 2.32 -19.78 -4.31
C LEU A 120 1.39 -19.02 -3.37
N THR A 121 1.42 -19.39 -2.10
CA THR A 121 0.88 -18.60 -1.00
C THR A 121 2.04 -18.13 -0.13
N ALA A 122 2.11 -16.85 0.19
CA ALA A 122 3.02 -16.30 1.18
C ALA A 122 2.27 -15.83 2.43
N GLU A 123 2.62 -16.36 3.58
CA GLU A 123 2.09 -15.94 4.88
C GLU A 123 3.17 -15.20 5.66
N ALA A 124 2.94 -13.91 5.90
CA ALA A 124 3.85 -13.03 6.60
C ALA A 124 3.32 -12.70 8.00
N THR A 125 4.18 -12.83 9.01
CA THR A 125 3.88 -12.50 10.41
C THR A 125 4.93 -11.56 10.98
N VAL A 126 4.50 -10.43 11.53
CA VAL A 126 5.36 -9.46 12.19
C VAL A 126 5.93 -10.08 13.47
N VAL A 127 7.25 -10.19 13.53
CA VAL A 127 7.99 -10.66 14.70
C VAL A 127 8.27 -9.50 15.66
N ARG A 128 8.51 -8.31 15.11
CA ARG A 128 8.76 -7.10 15.88
C ARG A 128 8.32 -5.89 15.07
N SER A 129 7.55 -5.01 15.70
CA SER A 129 7.34 -3.63 15.25
C SER A 129 7.80 -2.71 16.37
N GLY A 130 8.74 -1.81 16.08
CA GLY A 130 9.29 -0.86 17.05
C GLY A 130 9.48 0.49 16.40
N ARG A 131 9.93 1.50 17.14
CA ARG A 131 9.92 2.89 16.67
C ARG A 131 10.58 3.15 15.30
N THR A 132 11.68 2.47 14.99
CA THR A 132 12.41 2.67 13.72
C THR A 132 12.79 1.39 13.01
N ARG A 133 12.38 0.23 13.55
CA ARG A 133 12.80 -1.09 13.05
C ARG A 133 11.67 -2.10 13.12
N GLY A 134 11.39 -2.73 11.99
CA GLY A 134 10.47 -3.86 11.85
C GLY A 134 11.21 -5.15 11.51
N VAL A 135 10.67 -6.28 11.94
CA VAL A 135 11.12 -7.62 11.53
C VAL A 135 9.90 -8.46 11.21
N VAL A 136 9.90 -9.11 10.06
CA VAL A 136 8.82 -9.99 9.60
C VAL A 136 9.38 -11.35 9.20
N SER A 137 8.66 -12.41 9.56
CA SER A 137 8.92 -13.79 9.13
C SER A 137 7.89 -14.18 8.08
N ILE A 138 8.32 -14.88 7.03
CA ILE A 138 7.47 -15.24 5.90
C ILE A 138 7.66 -16.72 5.57
N GLU A 139 6.56 -17.44 5.41
CA GLU A 139 6.54 -18.82 4.91
C GLU A 139 5.85 -18.83 3.55
N VAL A 140 6.49 -19.44 2.55
CA VAL A 140 5.94 -19.60 1.20
C VAL A 140 5.62 -21.05 0.95
N THR A 141 4.37 -21.34 0.62
CA THR A 141 3.86 -22.68 0.35
C THR A 141 3.27 -22.77 -1.05
N ALA A 142 3.14 -23.98 -1.57
CA ALA A 142 2.37 -24.29 -2.76
C ALA A 142 1.48 -25.50 -2.50
N GLU A 143 0.27 -25.48 -3.03
CA GLU A 143 -0.61 -26.65 -3.06
C GLU A 143 -0.14 -27.58 -4.18
N THR A 144 0.21 -28.83 -3.84
CA THR A 144 0.61 -29.84 -4.81
C THR A 144 -0.31 -31.06 -4.71
N PRO A 145 -0.30 -31.99 -5.69
CA PRO A 145 -1.07 -33.24 -5.61
C PRO A 145 -0.79 -34.07 -4.34
N ASP A 146 0.39 -33.89 -3.74
CA ASP A 146 0.82 -34.57 -2.51
C ASP A 146 0.53 -33.74 -1.24
N GLY A 147 -0.35 -32.74 -1.35
CA GLY A 147 -0.67 -31.77 -0.30
C GLY A 147 0.28 -30.57 -0.26
N PRO A 148 0.05 -29.64 0.67
CA PRO A 148 0.83 -28.41 0.77
C PRO A 148 2.32 -28.70 1.00
N LYS A 149 3.18 -28.01 0.25
CA LYS A 149 4.64 -28.07 0.39
C LYS A 149 5.19 -26.70 0.70
N GLU A 150 6.16 -26.66 1.61
CA GLU A 150 6.95 -25.47 1.86
C GLU A 150 7.98 -25.28 0.73
N ILE A 151 7.96 -24.10 0.11
CA ILE A 151 8.74 -23.76 -1.08
C ILE A 151 9.93 -22.89 -0.70
N ALA A 152 9.70 -21.87 0.12
CA ALA A 152 10.73 -20.99 0.62
C ALA A 152 10.34 -20.43 1.99
N VAL A 153 11.35 -20.00 2.74
CA VAL A 153 11.16 -19.22 3.96
C VAL A 153 11.94 -17.92 3.85
N GLY A 154 11.38 -16.86 4.43
CA GLY A 154 11.89 -15.51 4.34
C GLY A 154 11.97 -14.83 5.69
N ARG A 155 12.95 -13.94 5.84
CA ARG A 155 13.00 -12.98 6.95
C ARG A 155 13.41 -11.63 6.41
N VAL A 156 12.64 -10.61 6.78
CA VAL A 156 12.83 -9.24 6.31
C VAL A 156 13.00 -8.31 7.50
N ALA A 157 14.01 -7.45 7.44
CA ALA A 157 14.17 -6.34 8.38
C ALA A 157 13.89 -5.02 7.65
N LEU A 158 13.04 -4.19 8.25
CA LEU A 158 12.63 -2.91 7.70
C LEU A 158 13.08 -1.76 8.59
N PHE A 159 13.46 -0.65 7.97
CA PHE A 159 13.48 0.65 8.62
C PHE A 159 12.06 1.24 8.56
N LEU A 160 11.61 1.78 9.69
CA LEU A 160 10.30 2.44 9.80
C LEU A 160 10.57 3.93 10.01
N GLU A 161 10.01 4.78 9.15
CA GLU A 161 10.13 6.22 9.35
C GLU A 161 9.34 6.62 10.61
N PRO A 162 9.96 7.34 11.56
CA PRO A 162 9.22 7.86 12.70
C PRO A 162 8.07 8.74 12.22
N GLU A 163 6.95 8.71 12.94
CA GLU A 163 5.90 9.70 12.67
C GLU A 163 6.37 11.08 13.13
N ASP A 164 6.31 12.07 12.24
CA ASP A 164 6.56 13.47 12.58
C ASP A 164 5.35 14.02 13.35
N THR A 165 5.35 13.82 14.67
CA THR A 165 4.27 14.29 15.58
C THR A 165 4.05 15.80 15.50
N GLU A 166 5.06 16.59 15.09
CA GLU A 166 4.98 18.06 15.02
C GLU A 166 4.34 18.57 13.70
N ALA A 167 4.44 17.84 12.59
CA ALA A 167 3.91 18.29 11.29
C ALA A 167 2.39 18.04 11.14
N ASN A 168 1.86 17.00 11.78
CA ASN A 168 0.42 16.68 11.76
C ASN A 168 -0.41 17.58 12.69
N ALA A 169 0.22 18.31 13.63
CA ALA A 169 -0.49 19.25 14.49
C ALA A 169 -0.94 20.52 13.75
N GLU A 170 -0.23 20.92 12.69
CA GLU A 170 -0.56 22.12 11.89
C GLU A 170 -1.63 21.85 10.82
N THR A 171 -1.82 20.60 10.40
CA THR A 171 -2.87 20.22 9.43
C THR A 171 -4.26 20.06 10.07
N GLY A 172 -4.34 19.93 11.39
CA GLY A 172 -5.59 19.76 12.13
C GLY A 172 -6.39 21.06 12.37
N THR A 173 -5.80 22.23 12.14
CA THR A 173 -6.47 23.52 12.39
C THR A 173 -7.09 24.16 11.15
N GLU A 174 -6.79 23.68 9.94
CA GLU A 174 -7.32 24.29 8.70
C GLU A 174 -8.65 23.67 8.24
N THR A 175 -8.98 22.44 8.65
CA THR A 175 -10.27 21.80 8.27
C THR A 175 -11.48 22.32 9.05
N GLU A 176 -11.30 22.85 10.28
CA GLU A 176 -12.41 23.41 11.06
C GLU A 176 -12.80 24.82 10.61
N ALA A 177 -11.90 25.57 9.97
CA ALA A 177 -12.17 26.94 9.53
C ALA A 177 -13.01 27.02 8.23
N GLU A 178 -12.96 26.00 7.37
CA GLU A 178 -13.73 25.99 6.11
C GLU A 178 -15.19 25.53 6.30
N GLY A 179 -15.47 24.73 7.35
CA GLY A 179 -16.83 24.28 7.66
C GLY A 179 -17.74 25.35 8.29
N GLU A 180 -17.18 26.33 8.99
CA GLU A 180 -17.98 27.43 9.57
C GLU A 180 -18.31 28.51 8.52
N ALA A 181 -17.42 28.76 7.56
CA ALA A 181 -17.60 29.78 6.52
C ALA A 181 -18.69 29.44 5.50
N GLU A 182 -18.91 28.15 5.19
CA GLU A 182 -19.99 27.74 4.27
C GLU A 182 -21.38 27.76 4.95
N SER A 183 -21.46 27.62 6.27
CA SER A 183 -22.74 27.62 7.00
C SER A 183 -23.38 29.01 7.17
N GLU A 184 -22.56 30.08 7.14
CA GLU A 184 -23.05 31.46 7.22
C GLU A 184 -23.50 32.02 5.86
N ALA A 185 -22.91 31.54 4.75
CA ALA A 185 -23.25 32.00 3.40
C ALA A 185 -24.62 31.49 2.90
N GLU A 186 -25.04 30.28 3.31
CA GLU A 186 -26.35 29.73 2.93
C GLU A 186 -27.53 30.34 3.71
N LYS A 187 -27.29 30.92 4.91
CA LYS A 187 -28.36 31.60 5.66
C LYS A 187 -28.71 32.99 5.12
N GLU A 188 -27.80 33.69 4.44
CA GLU A 188 -28.08 35.01 3.89
C GLU A 188 -28.76 34.98 2.50
N THR A 189 -28.71 33.86 1.78
CA THR A 189 -29.33 33.75 0.44
C THR A 189 -30.82 33.39 0.47
N GLU A 190 -31.32 32.76 1.54
CA GLU A 190 -32.73 32.35 1.66
C GLU A 190 -33.68 33.42 2.20
N THR A 191 -33.18 34.59 2.63
CA THR A 191 -34.03 35.66 3.20
C THR A 191 -34.48 36.73 2.18
N ARG A 192 -34.11 36.62 0.89
CA ARG A 192 -34.39 37.69 -0.11
C ARG A 192 -35.39 37.37 -1.21
N THR A 193 -36.08 36.22 -1.17
CA THR A 193 -37.11 35.86 -2.16
C THR A 193 -38.46 35.55 -1.50
N GLY A 194 -39.07 36.55 -0.86
CA GLY A 194 -40.43 36.39 -0.36
C GLY A 194 -41.10 37.65 0.17
N THR A 195 -41.62 38.51 -0.71
CA THR A 195 -42.80 39.38 -0.50
C THR A 195 -43.11 40.12 -1.82
N GLY A 196 -44.18 39.77 -2.54
CA GLY A 196 -45.46 40.51 -2.58
C GLY A 196 -45.46 41.47 -3.79
N THR A 197 -46.45 41.52 -4.68
CA THR A 197 -47.80 42.04 -4.42
C THR A 197 -48.77 41.77 -5.60
N GLY A 198 -50.00 41.31 -5.31
CA GLY A 198 -51.21 41.74 -6.05
C GLY A 198 -51.65 43.14 -5.54
N THR A 199 -52.56 43.94 -6.09
CA THR A 199 -53.82 43.70 -6.81
C THR A 199 -54.41 45.09 -7.22
N GLU A 200 -55.03 45.19 -8.41
CA GLU A 200 -56.21 46.00 -8.83
C GLU A 200 -56.28 47.54 -9.11
N ARG A 201 -57.12 47.82 -10.16
CA ARG A 201 -57.97 48.98 -10.55
C ARG A 201 -57.28 50.22 -11.16
N GLU A 202 -57.81 50.91 -12.17
CA GLU A 202 -59.18 51.13 -12.70
C GLU A 202 -59.37 50.81 -14.19
#